data_AF-A0A812RIY1-F1
#
_entry.id   AF-A0A812RIY1-F1
#
_cell.length_a   1.000
_cell.length_b   1.000
_cell.length_c   1.000
_cell.angle_alpha   90.00
_cell.angle_beta   90.00
_cell.angle_gamma   90.00
#
_symmetry.space_group_name_H-M   'P 1'
#
loop_
_entity.id
_entity.type
_entity.pdbx_description
1 polymer ?
#
loop_
_entity_poly.entity_id
_entity_poly.type
_entity_poly.pdbx_seq_one_letter_code
_entity_poly.pdbx_strand_id
1 'polypeptide(L)'
;MSAVLSLLLCGCREGDLCKADCKSGGAPEKIQVASATKSTRSASTVPSDRTTSGTSQVAELDEIDQRVSDLIHKLRKDEAAPLVVRHVKDNMYKVDGRRVRLSLSNGSDACIMVQEDSDAKLPLVPLETYLQQAAFVSRALHGLSAGSPAVAQVPADKRLTFAATACGDGESLRRVKAMRLACEQARLREEAAEAYAREASAEGWRPRSGIEDTAAVASTSLQQPPGVPTAPAEPVEVQRPRDAQQVSQISPGAGAAG
;
A
#
# COMPACT_ATOMS: atom_id res chain seq x y z
N MET A 1 -21.84 16.69 28.38
CA MET A 1 -20.61 15.95 28.65
C MET A 1 -20.17 15.22 27.38
N SER A 2 -19.61 15.93 26.39
CA SER A 2 -19.09 15.29 25.16
C SER A 2 -17.95 16.13 24.61
N ALA A 3 -16.74 15.84 25.10
CA ALA A 3 -15.49 16.42 24.60
C ALA A 3 -14.28 15.62 25.12
N VAL A 4 -14.23 14.30 24.87
CA VAL A 4 -13.01 13.50 25.11
C VAL A 4 -12.95 12.30 24.15
N LEU A 5 -12.75 12.56 22.85
CA LEU A 5 -12.28 11.54 21.89
C LEU A 5 -11.45 12.23 20.81
N SER A 6 -10.47 12.99 21.27
CA SER A 6 -9.35 13.50 20.47
C SER A 6 -8.15 13.45 21.40
N LEU A 7 -7.34 12.39 21.26
CA LEU A 7 -5.93 12.27 21.67
C LEU A 7 -5.60 10.79 21.84
N LEU A 8 -5.09 10.17 20.78
CA LEU A 8 -3.96 9.22 20.86
C LEU A 8 -3.62 8.77 19.43
N LEU A 9 -2.31 8.80 19.13
CA LEU A 9 -1.63 8.31 17.92
C LEU A 9 -1.40 9.34 16.78
N CYS A 10 -0.94 10.53 17.16
CA CYS A 10 0.00 11.27 16.32
C CYS A 10 1.38 10.58 16.41
N GLY A 11 1.62 9.61 15.55
CA GLY A 11 2.92 8.95 15.38
C GLY A 11 3.84 9.72 14.44
N CYS A 12 3.83 11.06 14.49
CA CYS A 12 4.78 11.87 13.75
C CYS A 12 6.11 11.84 14.52
N ARG A 13 7.08 11.05 14.03
CA ARG A 13 8.48 11.26 14.41
C ARG A 13 8.88 12.66 13.93
N GLU A 14 9.30 13.47 14.89
CA GLU A 14 9.97 14.75 14.69
C GLU A 14 11.27 14.49 13.89
N GLY A 15 11.31 14.83 12.60
CA GLY A 15 12.56 14.73 11.83
C GLY A 15 12.48 14.68 10.31
N ASP A 16 11.41 14.16 9.70
CA ASP A 16 11.36 14.03 8.23
C ASP A 16 10.75 15.28 7.55
N LEU A 17 11.63 16.23 7.24
CA LEU A 17 11.38 17.28 6.26
C LEU A 17 11.22 16.65 4.86
N CYS A 18 9.98 16.31 4.49
CA CYS A 18 9.62 15.94 3.13
C CYS A 18 9.69 17.18 2.20
N LYS A 19 10.90 17.60 1.81
CA LYS A 19 11.12 18.40 0.61
C LYS A 19 11.12 17.46 -0.60
N ALA A 20 9.93 17.22 -1.16
CA ALA A 20 9.81 16.69 -2.51
C ALA A 20 9.31 17.81 -3.42
N ASP A 21 10.26 18.54 -4.00
CA ASP A 21 10.05 19.38 -5.18
C ASP A 21 9.73 18.47 -6.38
N CYS A 22 8.45 18.17 -6.57
CA CYS A 22 7.97 17.57 -7.81
C CYS A 22 7.90 18.68 -8.88
N LYS A 23 9.02 18.94 -9.56
CA LYS A 23 9.03 19.67 -10.83
C LYS A 23 8.34 18.82 -11.90
N SER A 24 7.04 19.00 -12.07
CA SER A 24 6.30 18.52 -13.25
C SER A 24 6.63 19.40 -14.45
N GLY A 25 7.58 18.96 -15.27
CA GLY A 25 7.87 19.54 -16.58
C GLY A 25 7.35 18.65 -17.69
N GLY A 26 6.37 19.12 -18.47
CA GLY A 26 5.88 18.45 -19.68
C GLY A 26 4.46 18.89 -20.05
N ALA A 27 4.36 19.96 -20.85
CA ALA A 27 3.13 20.41 -21.51
C ALA A 27 3.11 19.90 -22.99
N PRO A 28 2.09 20.21 -23.81
CA PRO A 28 0.88 19.42 -23.98
C PRO A 28 0.71 18.91 -25.44
N GLU A 29 0.10 17.74 -25.64
CA GLU A 29 -0.29 17.28 -26.97
C GLU A 29 -1.78 17.57 -27.24
N LYS A 30 -2.00 18.24 -28.36
CA LYS A 30 -3.28 18.76 -28.85
C LYS A 30 -4.11 17.61 -29.45
N ILE A 31 -5.35 17.46 -28.99
CA ILE A 31 -6.39 16.78 -29.79
C ILE A 31 -7.54 17.76 -29.98
N GLN A 32 -7.63 18.29 -31.20
CA GLN A 32 -8.80 19.01 -31.69
C GLN A 32 -9.79 17.98 -32.23
N VAL A 33 -11.02 17.98 -31.71
CA VAL A 33 -12.18 17.47 -32.43
C VAL A 33 -13.23 18.57 -32.39
N ALA A 34 -13.43 19.19 -33.54
CA ALA A 34 -14.50 20.15 -33.77
C ALA A 34 -15.67 19.42 -34.44
N SER A 35 -16.86 19.57 -33.87
CA SER A 35 -18.10 19.55 -34.64
C SER A 35 -19.14 20.39 -33.92
N ALA A 36 -19.49 21.48 -34.58
CA ALA A 36 -20.43 22.49 -34.14
C ALA A 36 -21.87 22.06 -34.40
N THR A 37 -22.78 22.37 -33.49
CA THR A 37 -24.15 22.78 -33.84
C THR A 37 -24.53 24.01 -33.02
N LYS A 38 -25.14 24.95 -33.74
CA LYS A 38 -25.44 26.32 -33.37
C LYS A 38 -26.87 26.36 -32.81
N SER A 39 -27.09 27.26 -31.86
CA SER A 39 -28.15 28.30 -31.94
C SER A 39 -29.21 28.35 -30.82
N THR A 40 -29.17 29.52 -30.16
CA THR A 40 -30.25 30.45 -29.78
C THR A 40 -31.08 30.32 -28.49
N ARG A 41 -31.07 31.47 -27.78
CA ARG A 41 -32.10 32.10 -26.92
C ARG A 41 -32.16 31.60 -25.46
N SER A 42 -32.24 32.43 -24.42
CA SER A 42 -32.44 33.88 -24.28
C SER A 42 -31.82 34.35 -22.96
N ALA A 43 -31.34 35.59 -22.92
CA ALA A 43 -30.89 36.23 -21.70
C ALA A 43 -32.08 36.59 -20.80
N SER A 44 -32.10 36.05 -19.58
CA SER A 44 -32.91 36.52 -18.47
C SER A 44 -31.97 36.83 -17.31
N THR A 45 -31.67 38.10 -17.14
CA THR A 45 -30.82 38.61 -16.06
C THR A 45 -31.71 38.79 -14.83
N VAL A 46 -31.85 37.73 -14.04
CA VAL A 46 -32.42 37.81 -12.69
C VAL A 46 -31.24 38.01 -11.73
N PRO A 47 -31.24 39.06 -10.87
CA PRO A 47 -30.23 39.21 -9.84
C PRO A 47 -30.38 38.04 -8.85
N SER A 48 -29.48 37.07 -8.96
CA SER A 48 -29.41 35.91 -8.09
C SER A 48 -28.67 36.34 -6.82
N ASP A 49 -29.43 36.49 -5.74
CA ASP A 49 -28.93 36.74 -4.38
C ASP A 49 -27.98 35.61 -3.96
N ARG A 50 -26.70 35.79 -4.31
CA ARG A 50 -25.59 35.11 -3.64
C ARG A 50 -25.60 35.61 -2.20
N THR A 51 -25.76 34.71 -1.23
CA THR A 51 -24.88 34.54 -0.05
C THR A 51 -25.64 33.79 1.06
N THR A 52 -25.73 32.46 0.98
CA THR A 52 -26.07 31.59 2.15
C THR A 52 -25.46 30.18 2.06
N SER A 53 -24.46 29.93 1.21
CA SER A 53 -23.94 28.57 0.97
C SER A 53 -22.94 28.05 2.03
N GLY A 54 -22.60 28.84 3.05
CA GLY A 54 -21.59 28.47 4.06
C GLY A 54 -22.10 27.56 5.18
N THR A 55 -23.36 27.69 5.58
CA THR A 55 -23.94 26.90 6.69
C THR A 55 -24.22 25.45 6.33
N SER A 56 -24.42 25.14 5.05
CA SER A 56 -24.77 23.79 4.60
C SER A 56 -23.60 22.81 4.64
N GLN A 57 -22.36 23.27 4.43
CA GLN A 57 -21.20 22.36 4.35
C GLN A 57 -20.77 21.84 5.72
N VAL A 58 -20.90 22.65 6.76
CA VAL A 58 -20.56 22.24 8.14
C VAL A 58 -21.50 21.13 8.63
N ALA A 59 -22.80 21.27 8.35
CA ALA A 59 -23.79 20.26 8.70
C ALA A 59 -23.56 18.92 7.99
N GLU A 60 -23.12 18.95 6.73
CA GLU A 60 -22.81 17.73 5.97
C GLU A 60 -21.60 16.99 6.54
N LEU A 61 -20.55 17.72 6.94
CA LEU A 61 -19.35 17.14 7.56
C LEU A 61 -19.70 16.41 8.86
N ASP A 62 -20.48 17.05 9.74
CA ASP A 62 -20.90 16.46 11.01
C ASP A 62 -21.72 15.18 10.80
N GLU A 63 -22.59 15.16 9.77
CA GLU A 63 -23.37 13.98 9.42
C GLU A 63 -22.49 12.84 8.89
N ILE A 64 -21.48 13.16 8.06
CA ILE A 64 -20.52 12.17 7.57
C ILE A 64 -19.71 11.59 8.72
N ASP A 65 -19.17 12.43 9.61
CA ASP A 65 -18.38 12.00 10.77
C ASP A 65 -19.19 11.10 11.71
N GLN A 66 -20.44 11.46 11.98
CA GLN A 66 -21.33 10.65 12.82
C GLN A 66 -21.56 9.27 12.19
N ARG A 67 -21.91 9.21 10.90
CA ARG A 67 -22.16 7.94 10.21
C ARG A 67 -20.89 7.09 10.04
N VAL A 68 -19.73 7.70 9.79
CA VAL A 68 -18.42 7.00 9.79
C VAL A 68 -18.20 6.36 11.15
N SER A 69 -18.43 7.13 12.23
CA SER A 69 -18.32 6.62 13.59
C SER A 69 -19.27 5.46 13.83
N ASP A 70 -20.56 5.60 13.48
CA ASP A 70 -21.57 4.56 13.66
C ASP A 70 -21.20 3.27 12.91
N LEU A 71 -20.72 3.38 11.67
CA LEU A 71 -20.29 2.23 10.87
C LEU A 71 -19.06 1.54 11.46
N ILE A 72 -18.09 2.29 11.98
CA ILE A 72 -16.91 1.71 12.65
C ILE A 72 -17.34 0.97 13.93
N HIS A 73 -18.29 1.50 14.69
CA HIS A 73 -18.81 0.84 15.89
C HIS A 73 -19.66 -0.40 15.56
N LYS A 74 -20.30 -0.42 14.39
CA LYS A 74 -21.08 -1.57 13.88
C LYS A 74 -20.18 -2.72 13.40
N LEU A 75 -18.96 -2.44 12.96
CA LEU A 75 -17.99 -3.49 12.63
C LEU A 75 -17.64 -4.31 13.87
N ARG A 76 -17.38 -5.60 13.68
CA ARG A 76 -16.98 -6.47 14.79
C ARG A 76 -15.66 -5.96 15.38
N LYS A 77 -15.52 -6.01 16.70
CA LYS A 77 -14.30 -5.54 17.41
C LYS A 77 -13.03 -6.17 16.83
N ASP A 78 -13.07 -7.47 16.54
CA ASP A 78 -11.93 -8.21 15.97
C ASP A 78 -11.59 -7.78 14.54
N GLU A 79 -12.57 -7.24 13.80
CA GLU A 79 -12.40 -6.78 12.42
C GLU A 79 -11.97 -5.33 12.33
N ALA A 80 -12.46 -4.50 13.25
CA ALA A 80 -12.11 -3.10 13.35
C ALA A 80 -10.74 -2.88 14.02
N ALA A 81 -10.26 -3.82 14.85
CA ALA A 81 -9.03 -3.65 15.62
C ALA A 81 -7.78 -3.24 14.80
N PRO A 82 -7.49 -3.83 13.61
CA PRO A 82 -6.36 -3.40 12.80
C PRO A 82 -6.68 -2.21 11.87
N LEU A 83 -7.96 -1.82 11.73
CA LEU A 83 -8.39 -0.80 10.80
C LEU A 83 -8.14 0.60 11.39
N VAL A 84 -7.29 1.39 10.73
CA VAL A 84 -7.02 2.77 11.14
C VAL A 84 -7.81 3.74 10.25
N VAL A 85 -8.79 4.43 10.82
CA VAL A 85 -9.54 5.49 10.13
C VAL A 85 -9.21 6.85 10.76
N ARG A 86 -8.86 7.83 9.92
CA ARG A 86 -8.54 9.20 10.37
C ARG A 86 -9.18 10.23 9.47
N HIS A 87 -9.87 11.20 10.04
CA HIS A 87 -10.30 12.38 9.30
C HIS A 87 -9.07 13.24 8.92
N VAL A 88 -9.04 13.77 7.70
CA VAL A 88 -7.94 14.60 7.19
C VAL A 88 -8.37 16.05 7.07
N LYS A 89 -9.31 16.35 6.16
CA LYS A 89 -9.94 17.66 5.93
C LYS A 89 -11.03 17.51 4.84
N ASP A 90 -12.01 18.40 4.78
CA ASP A 90 -12.93 18.57 3.64
C ASP A 90 -13.50 17.26 3.06
N ASN A 91 -14.28 16.52 3.86
CA ASN A 91 -14.82 15.20 3.51
C ASN A 91 -13.75 14.15 3.12
N MET A 92 -12.45 14.40 3.36
CA MET A 92 -11.37 13.46 3.08
C MET A 92 -10.95 12.70 4.33
N TYR A 93 -10.81 11.39 4.17
CA TYR A 93 -10.41 10.47 5.22
C TYR A 93 -9.21 9.65 4.76
N LYS A 94 -8.48 9.13 5.74
CA LYS A 94 -7.41 8.16 5.56
C LYS A 94 -7.84 6.85 6.20
N VAL A 95 -8.11 5.83 5.38
CA VAL A 95 -8.51 4.49 5.79
C VAL A 95 -7.35 3.53 5.50
N ASP A 96 -6.75 2.98 6.55
CA ASP A 96 -5.61 2.06 6.49
C ASP A 96 -4.48 2.54 5.55
N GLY A 97 -4.13 3.82 5.66
CA GLY A 97 -3.11 4.44 4.81
C GLY A 97 -3.62 5.07 3.51
N ARG A 98 -4.82 4.71 3.04
CA ARG A 98 -5.40 5.16 1.76
C ARG A 98 -6.22 6.42 1.91
N ARG A 99 -6.04 7.38 1.00
CA ARG A 99 -6.84 8.62 0.97
C ARG A 99 -8.14 8.39 0.20
N VAL A 100 -9.24 8.72 0.84
CA VAL A 100 -10.58 8.62 0.26
C VAL A 100 -11.35 9.91 0.47
N ARG A 101 -12.20 10.25 -0.49
CA ARG A 101 -13.18 11.33 -0.39
C ARG A 101 -14.55 10.71 -0.15
N LEU A 102 -15.25 11.24 0.85
CA LEU A 102 -16.61 10.86 1.17
C LEU A 102 -17.59 11.87 0.58
N SER A 103 -18.76 11.40 0.17
CA SER A 103 -19.85 12.24 -0.30
C SER A 103 -21.18 11.62 0.09
N LEU A 104 -22.13 12.43 0.53
CA LEU A 104 -23.50 11.98 0.73
C LEU A 104 -24.18 11.78 -0.63
N SER A 105 -24.89 10.66 -0.80
CA SER A 105 -25.78 10.46 -1.94
C SER A 105 -27.13 11.12 -1.70
N ASN A 106 -27.63 11.87 -2.68
CA ASN A 106 -28.92 12.59 -2.59
C ASN A 106 -30.13 11.70 -2.91
N GLY A 107 -30.05 10.40 -2.63
CA GLY A 107 -31.11 9.42 -2.92
C GLY A 107 -32.14 9.29 -1.79
N SER A 108 -33.23 8.54 -2.06
CA SER A 108 -34.16 8.09 -1.00
C SER A 108 -33.44 7.29 0.08
N ASP A 109 -32.40 6.56 -0.32
CA ASP A 109 -31.52 5.79 0.54
C ASP A 109 -30.19 6.55 0.68
N ALA A 110 -30.24 7.70 1.35
CA ALA A 110 -29.07 8.54 1.57
C ALA A 110 -27.96 7.73 2.25
N CYS A 111 -26.89 7.44 1.51
CA CYS A 111 -25.76 6.65 1.98
C CYS A 111 -24.46 7.39 1.70
N ILE A 112 -23.42 7.07 2.46
CA ILE A 112 -22.10 7.66 2.20
C ILE A 112 -21.44 6.86 1.09
N MET A 113 -20.98 7.56 0.06
CA MET A 113 -20.21 7.02 -1.03
C MET A 113 -18.74 7.37 -0.85
N VAL A 114 -17.87 6.44 -1.25
CA VAL A 114 -16.41 6.55 -1.15
C VAL A 114 -15.82 6.65 -2.56
N GLN A 115 -14.93 7.61 -2.76
CA GLN A 115 -14.07 7.73 -3.94
C GLN A 115 -12.61 7.69 -3.51
N GLU A 116 -11.81 6.78 -4.06
CA GLU A 116 -10.36 6.76 -3.79
C GLU A 116 -9.65 7.89 -4.55
N ASP A 117 -8.76 8.62 -3.88
CA ASP A 117 -8.07 9.78 -4.44
C ASP A 117 -7.03 9.39 -5.51
N SER A 118 -6.56 8.13 -5.50
CA SER A 118 -5.58 7.61 -6.47
C SER A 118 -6.16 7.42 -7.87
N ASP A 119 -7.47 7.23 -7.99
CA ASP A 119 -8.11 7.00 -9.29
C ASP A 119 -9.57 7.46 -9.30
N ALA A 120 -9.77 8.69 -9.79
CA ALA A 120 -11.09 9.29 -9.92
C ALA A 120 -12.04 8.55 -10.88
N LYS A 121 -11.53 7.62 -11.70
CA LYS A 121 -12.34 6.83 -12.63
C LYS A 121 -12.97 5.59 -11.99
N LEU A 122 -12.55 5.23 -10.78
CA LEU A 122 -13.13 4.11 -10.07
C LEU A 122 -14.60 4.39 -9.72
N PRO A 123 -15.46 3.37 -9.77
CA PRO A 123 -16.85 3.52 -9.36
C PRO A 123 -16.92 3.92 -7.89
N LEU A 124 -17.88 4.77 -7.56
CA LEU A 124 -18.20 5.10 -6.18
C LEU A 124 -18.68 3.83 -5.46
N VAL A 125 -18.14 3.58 -4.27
CA VAL A 125 -18.49 2.40 -3.45
C VAL A 125 -19.19 2.86 -2.17
N PRO A 126 -20.26 2.20 -1.70
CA PRO A 126 -20.85 2.50 -0.40
C PRO A 126 -19.82 2.35 0.73
N LEU A 127 -19.83 3.28 1.69
CA LEU A 127 -18.85 3.34 2.78
C LEU A 127 -18.82 2.06 3.62
N GLU A 128 -19.99 1.48 3.94
CA GLU A 128 -20.06 0.23 4.69
C GLU A 128 -19.32 -0.91 3.98
N THR A 129 -19.55 -1.07 2.67
CA THR A 129 -18.87 -2.07 1.84
C THR A 129 -17.37 -1.80 1.79
N TYR A 130 -16.97 -0.54 1.62
CA TYR A 130 -15.56 -0.15 1.58
C TYR A 130 -14.84 -0.49 2.90
N LEU A 131 -15.44 -0.14 4.05
CA LEU A 131 -14.86 -0.42 5.36
C LEU A 131 -14.77 -1.93 5.64
N GLN A 132 -15.76 -2.72 5.23
CA GLN A 132 -15.71 -4.19 5.33
C GLN A 132 -14.54 -4.76 4.51
N GLN A 133 -14.37 -4.30 3.27
CA GLN A 133 -13.26 -4.72 2.41
C GLN A 133 -11.91 -4.31 3.00
N ALA A 134 -11.79 -3.07 3.48
CA ALA A 134 -10.57 -2.56 4.11
C ALA A 134 -10.23 -3.35 5.39
N ALA A 135 -11.22 -3.65 6.23
CA ALA A 135 -11.04 -4.48 7.42
C ALA A 135 -10.55 -5.89 7.07
N PHE A 136 -11.15 -6.52 6.05
CA PHE A 136 -10.72 -7.84 5.57
C PHE A 136 -9.28 -7.83 5.07
N VAL A 137 -8.92 -6.85 4.23
CA VAL A 137 -7.54 -6.70 3.71
C VAL A 137 -6.57 -6.45 4.85
N SER A 138 -6.89 -5.55 5.77
CA SER A 138 -6.05 -5.23 6.92
C SER A 138 -5.80 -6.47 7.78
N ARG A 139 -6.83 -7.27 8.08
CA ARG A 139 -6.67 -8.55 8.77
C ARG A 139 -5.77 -9.53 8.02
N ALA A 140 -5.94 -9.66 6.71
CA ALA A 140 -5.12 -10.56 5.90
C ALA A 140 -3.64 -10.15 5.92
N LEU A 141 -3.35 -8.84 5.85
CA LEU A 141 -1.97 -8.30 5.93
C LEU A 141 -1.31 -8.49 7.30
N HIS A 142 -2.12 -8.52 8.35
CA HIS A 142 -1.68 -8.82 9.72
C HIS A 142 -1.67 -10.34 10.03
N GLY A 143 -1.94 -11.20 9.05
CA GLY A 143 -1.96 -12.66 9.26
C GLY A 143 -3.15 -13.16 10.10
N LEU A 144 -4.16 -12.31 10.34
CA LEU A 144 -5.33 -12.61 11.21
C LEU A 144 -6.50 -13.25 10.45
N SER A 145 -6.34 -13.55 9.17
CA SER A 145 -7.35 -14.20 8.34
C SER A 145 -6.91 -15.62 7.98
N ALA A 146 -7.87 -16.53 7.93
CA ALA A 146 -7.68 -17.84 7.30
C ALA A 146 -7.26 -17.63 5.83
N GLY A 147 -6.26 -18.40 5.39
CA GLY A 147 -5.69 -18.25 4.05
C GLY A 147 -4.77 -17.04 3.86
N SER A 148 -4.44 -16.30 4.93
CA SER A 148 -3.39 -15.29 4.84
C SER A 148 -2.05 -15.96 4.49
N PRO A 149 -1.22 -15.33 3.63
CA PRO A 149 0.04 -15.92 3.21
C PRO A 149 0.93 -16.16 4.44
N ALA A 150 1.69 -17.25 4.45
CA ALA A 150 2.51 -17.64 5.61
C ALA A 150 3.41 -16.49 6.10
N VAL A 151 3.98 -15.71 5.16
CA VAL A 151 4.82 -14.54 5.46
C VAL A 151 4.09 -13.47 6.25
N ALA A 152 2.79 -13.26 6.02
CA ALA A 152 1.99 -12.28 6.78
C ALA A 152 1.71 -12.73 8.22
N GLN A 153 1.73 -14.04 8.49
CA GLN A 153 1.55 -14.60 9.83
C GLN A 153 2.79 -14.46 10.71
N VAL A 154 3.96 -14.26 10.12
CA VAL A 154 5.20 -13.97 10.85
C VAL A 154 5.13 -12.53 11.41
N PRO A 155 5.40 -12.32 12.71
CA PRO A 155 5.50 -10.99 13.31
C PRO A 155 6.47 -10.08 12.55
N ALA A 156 6.15 -8.79 12.40
CA ALA A 156 6.90 -7.88 11.54
C ALA A 156 8.38 -7.75 11.89
N ASP A 157 8.72 -7.84 13.18
CA ASP A 157 10.07 -7.85 13.74
C ASP A 157 10.86 -9.13 13.43
N LYS A 158 10.16 -10.24 13.15
CA LYS A 158 10.74 -11.55 12.79
C LYS A 158 10.73 -11.82 11.29
N ARG A 159 10.10 -10.96 10.48
CA ARG A 159 10.04 -11.14 9.02
C ARG A 159 11.43 -10.95 8.42
N LEU A 160 11.83 -11.91 7.57
CA LEU A 160 13.09 -11.84 6.86
C LEU A 160 13.10 -10.66 5.87
N THR A 161 14.03 -9.73 6.09
CA THR A 161 14.28 -8.58 5.23
C THR A 161 15.64 -8.71 4.57
N PHE A 162 15.76 -8.28 3.31
CA PHE A 162 17.01 -8.31 2.55
C PHE A 162 17.42 -6.88 2.26
N ALA A 163 18.71 -6.57 2.45
CA ALA A 163 19.25 -5.27 2.06
C ALA A 163 19.14 -5.11 0.54
N ALA A 164 18.80 -3.89 0.09
CA ALA A 164 18.79 -3.57 -1.33
C ALA A 164 20.22 -3.65 -1.88
N THR A 165 20.46 -4.55 -2.83
CA THR A 165 21.73 -4.64 -3.53
C THR A 165 21.70 -3.71 -4.74
N ALA A 166 22.63 -2.75 -4.79
CA ALA A 166 22.79 -1.89 -5.95
C ALA A 166 23.34 -2.71 -7.12
N CYS A 167 22.48 -3.04 -8.10
CA CYS A 167 22.90 -3.72 -9.32
C CYS A 167 23.54 -2.73 -10.30
N GLY A 168 24.87 -2.61 -10.30
CA GLY A 168 25.61 -1.85 -11.32
C GLY A 168 26.02 -2.76 -12.48
N ASP A 169 25.28 -2.78 -13.60
CA ASP A 169 25.62 -3.38 -14.93
C ASP A 169 24.52 -3.10 -15.97
N GLY A 170 24.67 -3.15 -17.31
CA GLY A 170 23.63 -2.71 -18.28
C GLY A 170 22.16 -3.18 -18.07
N GLU A 171 21.18 -2.33 -18.47
CA GLU A 171 19.74 -2.37 -18.13
C GLU A 171 19.05 -3.74 -18.31
N SER A 172 19.22 -4.40 -19.46
CA SER A 172 18.56 -5.68 -19.75
C SER A 172 19.05 -6.83 -18.85
N LEU A 173 20.36 -6.89 -18.57
CA LEU A 173 20.91 -7.88 -17.64
C LEU A 173 20.52 -7.56 -16.19
N ARG A 174 20.32 -6.28 -15.82
CA ARG A 174 19.77 -5.92 -14.49
C ARG A 174 18.41 -6.52 -14.27
N ARG A 175 17.51 -6.44 -15.26
CA ARG A 175 16.12 -6.92 -15.10
C ARG A 175 16.05 -8.42 -14.83
N VAL A 176 16.80 -9.24 -15.58
CA VAL A 176 16.82 -10.70 -15.38
C VAL A 176 17.45 -11.08 -14.04
N LYS A 177 18.59 -10.47 -13.69
CA LYS A 177 19.25 -10.70 -12.38
C LYS A 177 18.34 -10.28 -11.23
N ALA A 178 17.71 -9.11 -11.32
CA ALA A 178 16.80 -8.60 -10.29
C ALA A 178 15.56 -9.49 -10.11
N MET A 179 14.96 -9.96 -11.20
CA MET A 179 13.83 -10.89 -11.13
C MET A 179 14.23 -12.22 -10.47
N ARG A 180 15.39 -12.79 -10.84
CA ARG A 180 15.90 -14.00 -10.21
C ARG A 180 16.12 -13.81 -8.71
N LEU A 181 16.75 -12.71 -8.32
CA LEU A 181 16.96 -12.37 -6.91
C LEU A 181 15.63 -12.20 -6.17
N ALA A 182 14.65 -11.54 -6.76
CA ALA A 182 13.32 -11.38 -6.16
C ALA A 182 12.64 -12.74 -5.93
N CYS A 183 12.73 -13.67 -6.90
CA CYS A 183 12.22 -15.03 -6.74
C CYS A 183 12.92 -15.80 -5.62
N GLU A 184 14.25 -15.75 -5.55
CA GLU A 184 15.00 -16.42 -4.48
C GLU A 184 14.68 -15.83 -3.10
N GLN A 185 14.60 -14.51 -2.98
CA GLN A 185 14.19 -13.84 -1.75
C GLN A 185 12.75 -14.17 -1.34
N ALA A 186 11.84 -14.32 -2.31
CA ALA A 186 10.46 -14.74 -2.04
C ALA A 186 10.44 -16.17 -1.47
N ARG A 187 11.16 -17.10 -2.09
CA ARG A 187 11.30 -18.49 -1.60
C ARG A 187 11.86 -18.54 -0.17
N LEU A 188 12.91 -17.77 0.11
CA LEU A 188 13.51 -17.72 1.44
C LEU A 188 12.57 -17.16 2.51
N ARG A 189 11.72 -16.18 2.17
CA ARG A 189 10.68 -15.67 3.08
C ARG A 189 9.62 -16.72 3.38
N GLU A 190 9.24 -17.51 2.39
CA GLU A 190 8.28 -18.60 2.54
C GLU A 190 8.83 -19.71 3.44
N GLU A 191 10.06 -20.18 3.19
CA GLU A 191 10.74 -21.18 4.04
C GLU A 191 10.89 -20.71 5.49
N ALA A 192 11.26 -19.45 5.70
CA ALA A 192 11.36 -18.87 7.04
C ALA A 192 9.99 -18.80 7.75
N ALA A 193 8.92 -18.49 7.01
CA ALA A 193 7.57 -18.46 7.55
C ALA A 193 7.06 -19.86 7.92
N GLU A 194 7.36 -20.88 7.11
CA GLU A 194 7.05 -22.27 7.41
C GLU A 194 7.82 -22.79 8.63
N ALA A 195 9.11 -22.43 8.76
CA ALA A 195 9.89 -22.75 9.94
C ALA A 195 9.27 -22.13 11.20
N TYR A 196 8.90 -20.84 11.14
CA TYR A 196 8.21 -20.17 12.24
C TYR A 196 6.88 -20.84 12.61
N ALA A 197 6.08 -21.24 11.61
CA ALA A 197 4.81 -21.93 11.85
C ALA A 197 5.01 -23.30 12.53
N ARG A 198 6.06 -24.04 12.15
CA ARG A 198 6.42 -25.32 12.79
C ARG A 198 6.87 -25.12 14.23
N GLU A 199 7.71 -24.12 14.50
CA GLU A 199 8.17 -23.78 15.85
C GLU A 199 7.00 -23.36 16.74
N ALA A 200 6.13 -22.46 16.25
CA ALA A 200 4.94 -22.04 16.97
C ALA A 200 4.02 -23.22 17.32
N SER A 201 3.87 -24.17 16.39
CA SER A 201 3.07 -25.38 16.63
C SER A 201 3.73 -26.32 17.66
N ALA A 202 5.05 -26.46 17.64
CA ALA A 202 5.81 -27.31 18.54
C ALA A 202 5.85 -26.78 19.99
N GLU A 203 5.94 -25.46 20.15
CA GLU A 203 5.96 -24.80 21.46
C GLU A 203 4.58 -24.75 22.13
N GLY A 204 3.56 -25.38 21.51
CA GLY A 204 2.17 -25.29 21.96
C GLY A 204 1.67 -23.85 21.92
N TRP A 205 2.34 -22.97 21.17
CA TRP A 205 1.98 -21.58 21.01
C TRP A 205 0.68 -21.56 20.22
N ARG A 206 -0.43 -21.50 20.96
CA ARG A 206 -1.70 -21.19 20.32
C ARG A 206 -1.56 -19.79 19.74
N PRO A 207 -1.88 -19.59 18.44
CA PRO A 207 -1.98 -18.26 17.88
C PRO A 207 -2.80 -17.43 18.86
N ARG A 208 -2.23 -16.33 19.36
CA ARG A 208 -2.91 -15.42 20.31
C ARG A 208 -4.23 -15.00 19.67
N SER A 209 -5.30 -15.72 19.98
CA SER A 209 -6.64 -15.46 19.48
C SER A 209 -7.33 -14.34 20.26
N GLY A 210 -6.60 -13.67 21.16
CA GLY A 210 -7.09 -12.61 22.02
C GLY A 210 -6.22 -11.36 21.90
N ILE A 211 -6.81 -10.31 21.33
CA ILE A 211 -6.33 -8.92 21.38
C ILE A 211 -6.68 -8.37 22.77
N GLU A 212 -6.14 -8.95 23.84
CA GLU A 212 -6.46 -8.47 25.20
C GLU A 212 -5.24 -7.91 25.96
N ASP A 213 -4.00 -8.20 25.55
CA ASP A 213 -2.81 -7.76 26.30
C ASP A 213 -1.67 -7.20 25.41
N THR A 214 -1.86 -6.02 24.82
CA THR A 214 -0.78 -5.28 24.12
C THR A 214 -0.48 -3.89 24.69
N ALA A 215 -1.04 -3.50 25.83
CA ALA A 215 -0.79 -2.17 26.40
C ALA A 215 0.53 -2.03 27.20
N ALA A 216 1.30 -3.09 27.46
CA ALA A 216 2.35 -3.01 28.49
C ALA A 216 3.76 -3.54 28.14
N VAL A 217 4.04 -4.00 26.92
CA VAL A 217 5.37 -4.58 26.63
C VAL A 217 6.12 -3.82 25.53
N ALA A 218 6.91 -2.86 26.03
CA ALA A 218 8.29 -2.64 25.67
C ALA A 218 8.65 -1.76 24.45
N SER A 219 9.03 -0.53 24.80
CA SER A 219 10.29 0.06 24.35
C SER A 219 11.48 -0.81 24.79
N THR A 220 11.70 -1.96 24.14
CA THR A 220 13.02 -2.61 24.19
C THR A 220 13.85 -1.97 23.09
N SER A 221 14.71 -1.03 23.50
CA SER A 221 15.77 -0.48 22.67
C SER A 221 16.59 -1.64 22.09
N LEU A 222 16.50 -1.84 20.78
CA LEU A 222 17.39 -2.73 20.04
C LEU A 222 18.80 -2.15 20.14
N GLN A 223 19.51 -2.57 21.17
CA GLN A 223 20.94 -2.41 21.26
C GLN A 223 21.54 -3.26 20.15
N GLN A 224 22.03 -2.57 19.12
CA GLN A 224 22.76 -3.16 18.00
C GLN A 224 23.88 -4.05 18.59
N PRO A 225 24.01 -5.32 18.19
CA PRO A 225 25.09 -6.16 18.68
C PRO A 225 26.43 -5.48 18.35
N PRO A 226 27.34 -5.33 19.33
CA PRO A 226 28.63 -4.70 19.09
C PRO A 226 29.47 -5.56 18.14
N GLY A 227 29.82 -4.97 17.00
CA GLY A 227 30.99 -5.34 16.20
C GLY A 227 30.97 -6.74 15.59
N VAL A 228 30.36 -6.88 14.42
CA VAL A 228 30.88 -7.87 13.46
C VAL A 228 32.19 -7.28 12.90
N PRO A 229 33.35 -7.90 13.15
CA PRO A 229 34.61 -7.43 12.58
C PRO A 229 34.49 -7.51 11.05
N THR A 230 34.56 -6.35 10.40
CA THR A 230 34.71 -6.25 8.95
C THR A 230 36.02 -6.93 8.59
N ALA A 231 35.92 -8.15 8.05
CA ALA A 231 37.08 -8.85 7.51
C ALA A 231 37.66 -8.00 6.37
N PRO A 232 38.99 -7.83 6.29
CA PRO A 232 39.62 -7.12 5.19
C PRO A 232 39.26 -7.83 3.88
N ALA A 233 38.84 -7.04 2.90
CA ALA A 233 38.54 -7.52 1.56
C ALA A 233 39.82 -8.07 0.92
N GLU A 234 39.96 -9.39 0.98
CA GLU A 234 40.94 -10.12 0.16
C GLU A 234 40.56 -9.91 -1.32
N PRO A 235 41.47 -9.40 -2.16
CA PRO A 235 41.22 -9.26 -3.59
C PRO A 235 41.11 -10.66 -4.21
N VAL A 236 39.88 -11.05 -4.58
CA VAL A 236 39.64 -12.25 -5.38
C VAL A 236 40.25 -12.02 -6.76
N GLU A 237 41.45 -12.57 -6.97
CA GLU A 237 42.11 -12.66 -8.26
C GLU A 237 41.26 -13.55 -9.18
N VAL A 238 40.52 -12.90 -10.07
CA VAL A 238 39.73 -13.56 -11.12
C VAL A 238 40.71 -14.24 -12.09
N GLN A 239 41.00 -15.50 -11.85
CA GLN A 239 41.65 -16.38 -12.82
C GLN A 239 40.75 -16.47 -14.06
N ARG A 240 41.16 -15.78 -15.12
CA ARG A 240 40.57 -15.92 -16.45
C ARG A 240 40.78 -17.37 -16.92
N PRO A 241 39.73 -18.08 -17.35
CA PRO A 241 39.91 -19.35 -18.02
C PRO A 241 40.65 -19.09 -19.33
N ARG A 242 41.90 -19.58 -19.38
CA ARG A 242 42.67 -19.77 -20.59
C ARG A 242 42.14 -21.03 -21.30
N ASP A 243 41.95 -20.86 -22.60
CA ASP A 243 42.02 -21.90 -23.63
C ASP A 243 40.90 -22.95 -23.68
N ALA A 244 40.00 -22.78 -24.65
CA ALA A 244 39.42 -23.88 -25.42
C ALA A 244 39.06 -23.38 -26.83
N GLN A 245 40.10 -23.05 -27.60
CA GLN A 245 40.01 -22.88 -29.04
C GLN A 245 40.07 -24.29 -29.67
N GLN A 246 38.93 -24.92 -29.90
CA GLN A 246 38.83 -26.05 -30.83
C GLN A 246 37.60 -25.85 -31.73
N VAL A 247 37.82 -25.08 -32.79
CA VAL A 247 36.92 -24.94 -33.93
C VAL A 247 37.01 -26.26 -34.71
N SER A 248 36.11 -27.18 -34.42
CA SER A 248 35.87 -28.33 -35.29
C SER A 248 35.19 -27.83 -36.56
N GLN A 249 35.94 -27.88 -37.65
CA GLN A 249 35.44 -27.68 -39.01
C GLN A 249 34.39 -28.75 -39.31
N ILE A 250 33.15 -28.34 -39.56
CA ILE A 250 32.11 -29.21 -40.09
C ILE A 250 32.05 -28.94 -41.59
N SER A 251 32.57 -29.89 -42.37
CA SER A 251 32.46 -29.91 -43.83
C SER A 251 31.00 -30.02 -44.28
N PRO A 252 30.53 -29.18 -45.22
CA PRO A 252 29.25 -29.42 -45.88
C PRO A 252 29.39 -30.56 -46.89
N GLY A 253 28.78 -31.70 -46.58
CA GLY A 253 28.59 -32.81 -47.50
C GLY A 253 27.58 -32.43 -48.57
N ALA A 254 28.05 -32.34 -49.81
CA ALA A 254 27.22 -32.29 -51.00
C ALA A 254 26.63 -33.70 -51.28
N GLY A 255 25.32 -33.77 -51.49
CA GLY A 255 24.61 -34.92 -52.06
C GLY A 255 23.29 -34.40 -52.61
N ALA A 256 23.17 -34.06 -53.89
CA ALA A 256 23.07 -34.94 -55.06
C ALA A 256 21.68 -35.59 -55.18
N ALA A 257 20.90 -34.99 -56.07
CA ALA A 257 19.88 -35.52 -56.99
C ALA A 257 19.31 -36.93 -56.77
N GLY A 258 17.97 -36.98 -56.82
CA GLY A 258 17.13 -38.15 -57.10
C GLY A 258 15.70 -37.68 -57.29
#